data_AF-C7NLE7-F1
#
_entry.id   AF-C7NLE7-F1
#
_cell.length_a   1.000
_cell.length_b   1.000
_cell.length_c   1.000
_cell.angle_alpha   90.00
_cell.angle_beta   90.00
_cell.angle_gamma   90.00
#
_symmetry.space_group_name_H-M   'P 1'
#
loop_
_entity.id
_entity.type
_entity.pdbx_description
1 polymer ?
#
loop_
_entity_poly.entity_id
_entity_poly.type
_entity_poly.pdbx_seq_one_letter_code
_entity_poly.pdbx_strand_id
1 'polypeptide(L)'
;MTAWYLNVRSAPTDASARVDLLEKGDVVHGTPLDNGWVQIDGGYVHGYWLEANEADPTPEPPTPEPPTPGEATFEVTTYLNVRAEATARSSIVGLYTPGTQVAGTKLDNGWVQTADGFVHGAYVKQVDEAPTPPTPEPGPAPGDTYRIDRSVNLRSGPGMRYQVIGVAPRGAEVTGTDVNGWVQTDLGYFWHTFATKVEDGSVDPTPEPPTPPEPPTPPTPEPPTAEVIRYVNPAGGAQFTGVYAGPSYGSGYKGSVAEGYVLRGNFTADGQWFQAGPTSFVPVAHLTDVHYAYTGSNGRLDPNTLCDNPIPGQEHQLLQCDAVAPLAGLNKEFKNTFGHDLKLGECYRTYETQVLYKIRRGFWAATPGTSQHGWAAACDLSEPESELGFGTAKYNWLDANAPRFGWENPSWAREGAYKPEYWHWEFASLTQYSKGLGALGD
;
A
#
# COMPACT_ATOMS: atom_id res chain seq x y z
N MET A 1 -11.87 -7.38 39.90
CA MET A 1 -13.25 -7.54 39.40
C MET A 1 -13.53 -6.37 38.47
N THR A 2 -13.66 -6.64 37.17
CA THR A 2 -14.13 -5.73 36.10
C THR A 2 -14.57 -6.62 34.91
N ALA A 3 -15.67 -6.24 34.24
CA ALA A 3 -16.70 -7.06 33.57
C ALA A 3 -16.29 -8.05 32.44
N TRP A 4 -16.97 -9.22 32.42
CA TRP A 4 -16.90 -10.35 31.45
C TRP A 4 -17.97 -10.28 30.33
N TYR A 5 -18.45 -9.07 30.02
CA TYR A 5 -19.72 -8.88 29.31
C TYR A 5 -19.63 -7.90 28.13
N LEU A 6 -20.30 -8.21 27.02
CA LEU A 6 -20.43 -7.38 25.82
C LEU A 6 -21.82 -6.74 25.76
N ASN A 7 -21.88 -5.42 25.57
CA ASN A 7 -23.17 -4.70 25.50
C ASN A 7 -23.83 -4.89 24.12
N VAL A 8 -25.09 -5.32 24.11
CA VAL A 8 -25.95 -5.26 22.94
C VAL A 8 -26.65 -3.91 22.93
N ARG A 9 -26.60 -3.22 21.79
CA ARG A 9 -27.08 -1.84 21.65
C ARG A 9 -28.21 -1.69 20.64
N SER A 10 -29.00 -0.63 20.79
CA SER A 10 -30.14 -0.31 19.93
C SER A 10 -29.73 0.23 18.54
N ALA A 11 -28.51 0.74 18.39
CA ALA A 11 -27.94 1.18 17.12
C ALA A 11 -26.42 0.89 17.09
N PRO A 12 -25.78 0.82 15.91
CA PRO A 12 -24.36 0.49 15.78
C PRO A 12 -23.46 1.68 16.12
N THR A 13 -23.55 2.16 17.36
CA THR A 13 -22.78 3.28 17.92
C THR A 13 -22.73 3.20 19.44
N ASP A 14 -21.61 3.61 20.03
CA ASP A 14 -21.42 3.61 21.49
C ASP A 14 -22.29 4.60 22.25
N ALA A 15 -22.87 5.59 21.55
CA ALA A 15 -23.79 6.55 22.13
C ALA A 15 -25.22 6.02 22.28
N SER A 16 -25.53 4.87 21.66
CA SER A 16 -26.89 4.32 21.68
C SER A 16 -27.18 3.52 22.96
N ALA A 17 -28.47 3.43 23.30
CA ALA A 17 -28.92 2.75 24.51
C ALA A 17 -28.55 1.26 24.46
N ARG A 18 -28.06 0.75 25.59
CA ARG A 18 -27.88 -0.70 25.80
C ARG A 18 -29.26 -1.34 25.93
N VAL A 19 -29.51 -2.35 25.11
CA VAL A 19 -30.78 -3.10 25.09
C VAL A 19 -30.62 -4.50 25.68
N ASP A 20 -29.41 -5.07 25.69
CA ASP A 20 -29.12 -6.36 26.31
C ASP A 20 -27.62 -6.54 26.63
N LEU A 21 -27.22 -7.74 27.09
CA LEU A 21 -25.85 -8.10 27.47
C LEU A 21 -25.52 -9.55 27.06
N LEU A 22 -24.35 -9.75 26.46
CA LEU A 22 -23.78 -11.08 26.18
C LEU A 22 -22.66 -11.40 27.16
N GLU A 23 -22.55 -12.67 27.57
CA GLU A 23 -21.47 -13.18 28.40
C GLU A 23 -20.34 -13.79 27.55
N LYS A 24 -19.14 -13.89 28.13
CA LYS A 24 -18.01 -14.54 27.45
C LYS A 24 -18.31 -16.02 27.15
N GLY A 25 -18.40 -16.36 25.86
CA GLY A 25 -18.68 -17.71 25.38
C GLY A 25 -20.02 -17.83 24.65
N ASP A 26 -20.86 -16.81 24.72
CA ASP A 26 -22.10 -16.76 23.95
C ASP A 26 -21.82 -16.72 22.45
N VAL A 27 -22.59 -17.48 21.68
CA VAL A 27 -22.50 -17.54 20.21
C VAL A 27 -23.63 -16.71 19.63
N VAL A 28 -23.28 -15.77 18.75
CA VAL A 28 -24.25 -14.91 18.06
C VAL A 28 -24.05 -14.97 16.55
N HIS A 29 -25.16 -15.02 15.81
CA HIS A 29 -25.17 -14.92 14.36
C HIS A 29 -25.58 -13.49 13.98
N GLY A 30 -24.85 -12.88 13.06
CA GLY A 30 -25.13 -11.49 12.69
C GLY A 30 -24.44 -11.05 11.41
N THR A 31 -24.91 -9.92 10.88
CA THR A 31 -24.39 -9.29 9.66
C THR A 31 -23.41 -8.19 10.03
N PRO A 32 -22.13 -8.29 9.62
CA PRO A 32 -21.16 -7.23 9.83
C PRO A 32 -21.56 -5.95 9.08
N LEU A 33 -21.35 -4.80 9.71
CA LEU A 33 -21.55 -3.48 9.14
C LEU A 33 -20.19 -2.81 8.91
N ASP A 34 -20.13 -1.92 7.93
CA ASP A 34 -18.89 -1.23 7.51
C ASP A 34 -18.27 -0.33 8.60
N ASN A 35 -18.98 -0.12 9.70
CA ASN A 35 -18.55 0.69 10.83
C ASN A 35 -18.03 -0.12 12.03
N GLY A 36 -17.74 -1.41 11.85
CA GLY A 36 -17.17 -2.28 12.88
C GLY A 36 -18.18 -2.84 13.89
N TRP A 37 -19.47 -2.62 13.66
CA TRP A 37 -20.55 -3.26 14.41
C TRP A 37 -21.08 -4.48 13.66
N VAL A 38 -21.68 -5.42 14.40
CA VAL A 38 -22.38 -6.57 13.85
C VAL A 38 -23.83 -6.45 14.28
N GLN A 39 -24.74 -6.44 13.31
CA GLN A 39 -26.17 -6.52 13.58
C GLN A 39 -26.53 -7.97 13.92
N ILE A 40 -27.05 -8.20 15.11
CA ILE A 40 -27.52 -9.50 15.59
C ILE A 40 -29.04 -9.44 15.81
N ASP A 41 -29.68 -10.59 16.01
CA ASP A 41 -31.09 -10.59 16.39
C ASP A 41 -31.26 -9.88 17.74
N GLY A 42 -32.11 -8.85 17.79
CA GLY A 42 -32.32 -8.03 18.98
C GLY A 42 -31.39 -6.82 19.18
N GLY A 43 -30.38 -6.58 18.34
CA GLY A 43 -29.58 -5.33 18.43
C GLY A 43 -28.24 -5.35 17.70
N TYR A 44 -27.28 -4.56 18.18
CA TYR A 44 -25.97 -4.38 17.58
C TYR A 44 -24.86 -4.58 18.62
N VAL A 45 -23.83 -5.33 18.26
CA VAL A 45 -22.64 -5.55 19.09
C VAL A 45 -21.39 -5.11 18.35
N HIS A 46 -20.35 -4.70 19.05
CA HIS A 46 -19.13 -4.23 18.41
C HIS A 46 -18.26 -5.44 18.01
N GLY A 47 -17.98 -5.59 16.70
CA GLY A 47 -17.35 -6.76 16.10
C GLY A 47 -15.92 -7.02 16.59
N TYR A 48 -15.23 -6.00 17.10
CA TYR A 48 -13.92 -6.13 17.78
C TYR A 48 -13.91 -7.16 18.93
N TRP A 49 -15.06 -7.43 19.55
CA TRP A 49 -15.18 -8.36 20.68
C TRP A 49 -15.68 -9.75 20.28
N LEU A 50 -15.83 -10.01 18.97
CA LEU A 50 -16.23 -11.30 18.42
C LEU A 50 -15.02 -11.99 17.78
N GLU A 51 -14.88 -13.29 18.01
CA GLU A 51 -13.92 -14.14 17.31
C GLU A 51 -14.66 -15.00 16.29
N ALA A 52 -14.15 -15.09 15.07
CA ALA A 52 -14.75 -15.92 14.03
C ALA A 52 -14.59 -17.41 14.41
N ASN A 53 -15.70 -18.12 14.52
CA ASN A 53 -15.68 -19.55 14.77
C ASN A 53 -15.62 -20.28 13.41
N GLU A 54 -14.43 -20.78 13.04
CA GLU A 54 -14.21 -21.54 11.80
C GLU A 54 -14.77 -22.98 11.84
N ALA A 55 -15.62 -23.31 12.81
CA ALA A 55 -16.17 -24.64 13.01
C ALA A 55 -17.58 -24.86 12.43
N ASP A 56 -18.16 -23.88 11.71
CA ASP A 56 -19.40 -24.10 10.94
C ASP A 56 -19.15 -23.94 9.44
N PRO A 57 -19.64 -24.88 8.59
CA PRO A 57 -19.36 -24.88 7.18
C PRO A 57 -20.04 -23.69 6.50
N THR A 58 -19.25 -22.87 5.82
CA THR A 58 -19.74 -21.89 4.84
C THR A 58 -20.63 -22.62 3.83
N PRO A 59 -21.89 -22.18 3.58
CA PRO A 59 -22.69 -22.77 2.52
C PRO A 59 -21.97 -22.56 1.18
N GLU A 60 -21.86 -23.63 0.39
CA GLU A 60 -21.28 -23.58 -0.95
C GLU A 60 -21.94 -22.47 -1.79
N PRO A 61 -21.17 -21.77 -2.64
CA PRO A 61 -21.75 -20.83 -3.58
C PRO A 61 -22.81 -21.54 -4.43
N PRO A 62 -24.01 -20.97 -4.63
CA PRO A 62 -25.03 -21.59 -5.46
C PRO A 62 -24.45 -21.81 -6.86
N THR A 63 -24.63 -23.03 -7.36
CA THR A 63 -24.30 -23.41 -8.73
C THR A 63 -24.94 -22.41 -9.70
N PRO A 64 -24.21 -21.85 -10.68
CA PRO A 64 -24.80 -20.91 -11.62
C PRO A 64 -25.86 -21.64 -12.46
N GLU A 65 -27.12 -21.23 -12.30
CA GLU A 65 -28.17 -21.58 -13.25
C GLU A 65 -27.89 -20.88 -14.59
N PRO A 66 -28.20 -21.53 -15.73
CA PRO A 66 -28.03 -20.93 -17.04
C PRO A 66 -28.84 -19.64 -17.17
N PRO A 67 -28.32 -18.60 -17.86
CA PRO A 67 -28.98 -17.31 -17.95
C PRO A 67 -30.36 -17.43 -18.61
N THR A 68 -31.30 -16.65 -18.08
CA THR A 68 -32.67 -16.56 -18.61
C THR A 68 -32.61 -15.92 -20.02
N PRO A 69 -33.46 -16.32 -20.99
CA PRO A 69 -33.43 -15.75 -22.34
C PRO A 69 -33.54 -14.21 -22.32
N GLY A 70 -32.44 -13.52 -22.65
CA GLY A 70 -32.36 -12.04 -22.69
C GLY A 70 -31.11 -11.43 -22.03
N GLU A 71 -30.34 -12.20 -21.27
CA GLU A 71 -29.12 -11.71 -20.60
C GLU A 71 -27.88 -11.73 -21.50
N ALA A 72 -27.03 -10.72 -21.34
CA ALA A 72 -25.71 -10.63 -21.99
C ALA A 72 -24.61 -10.64 -20.93
N THR A 73 -23.41 -11.07 -21.31
CA THR A 73 -22.24 -11.00 -20.44
C THR A 73 -21.56 -9.65 -20.60
N PHE A 74 -21.23 -9.03 -19.47
CA PHE A 74 -20.57 -7.74 -19.38
C PHE A 74 -19.25 -7.87 -18.62
N GLU A 75 -18.15 -7.37 -19.20
CA GLU A 75 -16.89 -7.22 -18.49
C GLU A 75 -16.79 -5.80 -17.92
N VAL A 76 -16.56 -5.71 -16.61
CA VAL A 76 -16.41 -4.45 -15.88
C VAL A 76 -15.07 -3.80 -16.22
N THR A 77 -15.05 -2.51 -16.55
CA THR A 77 -13.84 -1.81 -17.04
C THR A 77 -13.11 -0.99 -15.96
N THR A 78 -13.69 -0.84 -14.77
CA THR A 78 -13.13 -0.08 -13.64
C THR A 78 -13.65 -0.62 -12.29
N TYR A 79 -13.26 -0.04 -11.16
CA TYR A 79 -13.93 -0.33 -9.89
C TYR A 79 -15.35 0.26 -9.93
N LEU A 80 -16.36 -0.61 -9.87
CA LEU A 80 -17.74 -0.26 -10.20
C LEU A 80 -18.68 -0.59 -9.05
N ASN A 81 -19.22 0.45 -8.42
CA ASN A 81 -20.21 0.31 -7.35
C ASN A 81 -21.47 -0.39 -7.88
N VAL A 82 -21.89 -1.44 -7.16
CA VAL A 82 -23.16 -2.13 -7.36
C VAL A 82 -24.19 -1.49 -6.43
N ARG A 83 -25.35 -1.12 -6.97
CA ARG A 83 -26.36 -0.34 -6.25
C ARG A 83 -27.68 -1.09 -6.09
N ALA A 84 -28.43 -0.73 -5.06
CA ALA A 84 -29.74 -1.32 -4.78
C ALA A 84 -30.79 -1.00 -5.87
N GLU A 85 -30.65 0.13 -6.57
CA GLU A 85 -31.54 0.56 -7.65
C GLU A 85 -30.74 1.15 -8.82
N ALA A 86 -31.35 1.25 -10.00
CA ALA A 86 -30.75 1.79 -11.23
C ALA A 86 -30.63 3.33 -11.21
N THR A 87 -30.00 3.89 -10.17
CA THR A 87 -29.80 5.33 -9.99
C THR A 87 -28.54 5.63 -9.18
N ALA A 88 -27.86 6.73 -9.51
CA ALA A 88 -26.64 7.13 -8.79
C ALA A 88 -26.92 7.58 -7.34
N ARG A 89 -28.19 7.74 -6.97
CA ARG A 89 -28.64 8.19 -5.65
C ARG A 89 -29.02 7.05 -4.70
N SER A 90 -29.15 5.82 -5.18
CA SER A 90 -29.49 4.68 -4.32
C SER A 90 -28.27 4.19 -3.56
N SER A 91 -28.50 3.47 -2.48
CA SER A 91 -27.44 2.85 -1.69
C SER A 91 -26.56 1.94 -2.55
N ILE A 92 -25.29 1.91 -2.19
CA ILE A 92 -24.31 0.97 -2.73
C ILE A 92 -24.45 -0.31 -1.90
N VAL A 93 -24.56 -1.45 -2.58
CA VAL A 93 -24.78 -2.79 -1.98
C VAL A 93 -23.63 -3.75 -2.30
N GLY A 94 -22.67 -3.34 -3.14
CA GLY A 94 -21.50 -4.13 -3.50
C GLY A 94 -20.52 -3.36 -4.38
N LEU A 95 -19.45 -4.04 -4.80
CA LEU A 95 -18.41 -3.49 -5.67
C LEU A 95 -17.89 -4.57 -6.62
N TYR A 96 -17.94 -4.31 -7.92
CA TYR A 96 -17.22 -5.09 -8.92
C TYR A 96 -15.83 -4.51 -9.19
N THR A 97 -14.88 -5.40 -9.44
CA THR A 97 -13.50 -5.01 -9.77
C THR A 97 -13.30 -5.02 -11.29
N PRO A 98 -12.29 -4.28 -11.82
CA PRO A 98 -12.00 -4.32 -13.25
C PRO A 98 -11.69 -5.74 -13.72
N GLY A 99 -12.30 -6.17 -14.83
CA GLY A 99 -12.17 -7.51 -15.40
C GLY A 99 -13.20 -8.53 -14.89
N THR A 100 -14.01 -8.21 -13.87
CA THR A 100 -15.14 -9.06 -13.48
C THR A 100 -16.11 -9.20 -14.66
N GLN A 101 -16.41 -10.45 -15.03
CA GLN A 101 -17.47 -10.74 -15.99
C GLN A 101 -18.76 -11.05 -15.23
N VAL A 102 -19.81 -10.33 -15.58
CA VAL A 102 -21.12 -10.45 -14.94
C VAL A 102 -22.19 -10.62 -16.00
N ALA A 103 -23.08 -11.58 -15.81
CA ALA A 103 -24.30 -11.65 -16.60
C ALA A 103 -25.24 -10.53 -16.15
N GLY A 104 -25.91 -9.90 -17.11
CA GLY A 104 -26.88 -8.88 -16.79
C GLY A 104 -27.76 -8.47 -17.96
N THR A 105 -28.73 -7.61 -17.66
CA THR A 105 -29.63 -7.01 -18.65
C THR A 105 -29.41 -5.51 -18.70
N LYS A 106 -29.13 -4.98 -19.89
CA LYS A 106 -29.00 -3.53 -20.08
C LYS A 106 -30.40 -2.89 -20.09
N LEU A 107 -30.58 -1.87 -19.26
CA LEU A 107 -31.80 -1.09 -19.12
C LEU A 107 -31.74 0.15 -20.02
N ASP A 108 -32.91 0.63 -20.45
CA ASP A 108 -33.03 1.83 -21.32
C ASP A 108 -32.47 3.10 -20.69
N ASN A 109 -32.37 3.15 -19.35
CA ASN A 109 -31.83 4.28 -18.60
C ASN A 109 -30.29 4.26 -18.46
N GLY A 110 -29.60 3.37 -19.18
CA GLY A 110 -28.14 3.30 -19.19
C GLY A 110 -27.52 2.51 -18.04
N TRP A 111 -28.32 1.82 -17.23
CA TRP A 111 -27.85 0.88 -16.19
C TRP A 111 -27.85 -0.55 -16.71
N VAL A 112 -27.13 -1.43 -16.01
CA VAL A 112 -27.16 -2.88 -16.21
C VAL A 112 -27.60 -3.50 -14.89
N GLN A 113 -28.65 -4.32 -14.95
CA GLN A 113 -29.11 -5.14 -13.83
C GLN A 113 -28.34 -6.46 -13.84
N THR A 114 -27.72 -6.80 -12.72
CA THR A 114 -27.00 -8.06 -12.48
C THR A 114 -27.62 -8.80 -11.30
N ALA A 115 -27.13 -10.00 -11.00
CA ALA A 115 -27.57 -10.77 -9.83
C ALA A 115 -27.33 -10.04 -8.50
N ASP A 116 -26.27 -9.21 -8.43
CA ASP A 116 -25.86 -8.54 -7.19
C ASP A 116 -26.41 -7.10 -7.06
N GLY A 117 -27.10 -6.58 -8.09
CA GLY A 117 -27.72 -5.26 -8.08
C GLY A 117 -27.59 -4.52 -9.41
N PHE A 118 -27.49 -3.19 -9.36
CA PHE A 118 -27.48 -2.33 -10.55
C PHE A 118 -26.14 -1.61 -10.69
N VAL A 119 -25.56 -1.65 -11.89
CA VAL A 119 -24.31 -0.98 -12.23
C VAL A 119 -24.47 -0.03 -13.41
N HIS A 120 -23.66 1.02 -13.50
CA HIS A 120 -23.80 2.00 -14.57
C HIS A 120 -23.14 1.47 -15.86
N GLY A 121 -23.91 1.45 -16.96
CA GLY A 121 -23.53 0.83 -18.23
C GLY A 121 -22.34 1.45 -18.96
N ALA A 122 -21.94 2.66 -18.57
CA ALA A 122 -20.73 3.30 -19.12
C ALA A 122 -19.41 2.66 -18.64
N TYR A 123 -19.46 1.79 -17.63
CA TYR A 123 -18.29 1.18 -17.01
C TYR A 123 -18.24 -0.34 -17.20
N VAL A 124 -19.00 -0.85 -18.17
CA VAL A 124 -19.00 -2.25 -18.58
C VAL A 124 -19.02 -2.37 -20.09
N LYS A 125 -18.35 -3.38 -20.65
CA LYS A 125 -18.37 -3.72 -22.07
C LYS A 125 -19.05 -5.06 -22.27
N GLN A 126 -19.97 -5.17 -23.21
CA GLN A 126 -20.59 -6.44 -23.56
C GLN A 126 -19.57 -7.35 -24.25
N VAL A 127 -19.54 -8.63 -23.90
CA VAL A 127 -18.66 -9.65 -24.50
C VAL A 127 -19.50 -10.76 -25.13
N ASP A 128 -19.14 -11.16 -26.35
CA ASP A 128 -20.03 -11.98 -27.22
C ASP A 128 -19.95 -13.50 -26.97
N GLU A 129 -19.13 -14.00 -26.02
CA GLU A 129 -19.06 -15.43 -25.69
C GLU A 129 -18.75 -15.68 -24.19
N ALA A 130 -19.48 -16.61 -23.58
CA ALA A 130 -19.22 -17.11 -22.21
C ALA A 130 -18.25 -18.30 -22.23
N PRO A 131 -17.26 -18.39 -21.32
CA PRO A 131 -16.36 -19.53 -21.29
C PRO A 131 -17.03 -20.76 -20.63
N THR A 132 -16.86 -21.93 -21.24
CA THR A 132 -17.31 -23.22 -20.67
C THR A 132 -16.41 -23.69 -19.51
N PRO A 133 -16.96 -24.32 -18.45
CA PRO A 133 -16.17 -24.85 -17.35
C PRO A 133 -15.46 -26.17 -17.76
N PRO A 134 -14.20 -26.42 -17.35
CA PRO A 134 -13.50 -27.64 -17.74
C PRO A 134 -13.88 -28.85 -16.87
N THR A 135 -14.08 -29.99 -17.53
CA THR A 135 -14.24 -31.33 -16.94
C THR A 135 -12.87 -31.90 -16.51
N PRO A 136 -12.76 -32.69 -15.42
CA PRO A 136 -11.49 -33.28 -15.01
C PRO A 136 -11.15 -34.54 -15.82
N GLU A 137 -9.95 -34.59 -16.42
CA GLU A 137 -9.32 -35.77 -17.05
C GLU A 137 -7.97 -36.12 -16.38
N PRO A 138 -7.47 -37.37 -16.54
CA PRO A 138 -6.41 -37.98 -15.73
C PRO A 138 -5.01 -37.37 -15.97
N GLY A 139 -4.16 -37.40 -14.93
CA GLY A 139 -2.87 -36.70 -14.91
C GLY A 139 -1.86 -37.10 -16.01
N PRO A 140 -0.98 -36.18 -16.46
CA PRO A 140 -0.10 -36.40 -17.60
C PRO A 140 1.25 -37.09 -17.26
N ALA A 141 1.87 -37.66 -18.30
CA ALA A 141 3.14 -38.39 -18.32
C ALA A 141 4.40 -37.48 -18.17
N PRO A 142 5.64 -38.01 -18.02
CA PRO A 142 6.76 -37.30 -17.40
C PRO A 142 7.30 -36.18 -18.31
N GLY A 143 7.26 -34.95 -17.80
CA GLY A 143 7.77 -33.76 -18.47
C GLY A 143 9.30 -33.64 -18.41
N ASP A 144 9.82 -32.58 -19.02
CA ASP A 144 11.23 -32.20 -18.96
C ASP A 144 11.57 -31.60 -17.58
N THR A 145 12.83 -31.69 -17.14
CA THR A 145 13.30 -31.03 -15.91
C THR A 145 13.82 -29.63 -16.20
N TYR A 146 13.33 -28.65 -15.44
CA TYR A 146 13.72 -27.24 -15.54
C TYR A 146 14.36 -26.78 -14.23
N ARG A 147 15.50 -26.09 -14.31
CA ARG A 147 16.12 -25.43 -13.15
C ARG A 147 15.73 -23.96 -13.12
N ILE A 148 15.12 -23.50 -12.03
CA ILE A 148 14.65 -22.12 -11.88
C ILE A 148 15.85 -21.17 -11.78
N ASP A 149 15.98 -20.28 -12.76
CA ASP A 149 17.09 -19.32 -12.83
C ASP A 149 16.86 -18.12 -11.93
N ARG A 150 15.61 -17.76 -11.66
CA ARG A 150 15.23 -16.72 -10.69
C ARG A 150 13.85 -17.05 -10.14
N SER A 151 13.64 -16.86 -8.84
CA SER A 151 12.40 -17.27 -8.16
C SER A 151 11.17 -16.81 -8.94
N VAL A 152 10.21 -17.72 -9.14
CA VAL A 152 9.07 -17.51 -10.03
C VAL A 152 7.76 -17.93 -9.37
N ASN A 153 6.71 -17.17 -9.60
CA ASN A 153 5.37 -17.48 -9.11
C ASN A 153 4.81 -18.70 -9.86
N LEU A 154 4.39 -19.72 -9.12
CA LEU A 154 3.61 -20.85 -9.62
C LEU A 154 2.15 -20.45 -9.63
N ARG A 155 1.50 -20.59 -10.78
CA ARG A 155 0.12 -20.13 -11.02
C ARG A 155 -0.81 -21.30 -11.28
N SER A 156 -2.10 -21.12 -11.04
CA SER A 156 -3.10 -22.17 -11.28
C SER A 156 -3.36 -22.48 -12.76
N GLY A 157 -2.79 -21.71 -13.69
CA GLY A 157 -2.92 -21.93 -15.13
C GLY A 157 -1.90 -21.15 -15.97
N PRO A 158 -1.81 -21.43 -17.28
CA PRO A 158 -0.80 -20.88 -18.18
C PRO A 158 -1.14 -19.44 -18.57
N GLY A 159 -0.74 -18.48 -17.74
CA GLY A 159 -0.97 -17.08 -18.00
C GLY A 159 -0.81 -16.19 -16.77
N MET A 160 -0.51 -14.92 -16.99
CA MET A 160 -0.35 -13.95 -15.89
C MET A 160 -1.66 -13.63 -15.15
N ARG A 161 -2.81 -14.02 -15.73
CA ARG A 161 -4.16 -13.85 -15.20
C ARG A 161 -4.62 -14.96 -14.26
N TYR A 162 -3.86 -16.06 -14.17
CA TYR A 162 -4.14 -17.14 -13.23
C TYR A 162 -3.57 -16.80 -11.85
N GLN A 163 -4.29 -17.20 -10.81
CA GLN A 163 -3.93 -16.95 -9.41
C GLN A 163 -2.54 -17.53 -9.12
N VAL A 164 -1.75 -16.79 -8.35
CA VAL A 164 -0.49 -17.32 -7.80
C VAL A 164 -0.86 -18.26 -6.66
N ILE A 165 -0.47 -19.52 -6.79
CA ILE A 165 -0.75 -20.59 -5.83
C ILE A 165 0.49 -21.04 -5.07
N GLY A 166 1.67 -20.57 -5.48
CA GLY A 166 2.93 -20.85 -4.82
C GLY A 166 4.10 -20.11 -5.48
N VAL A 167 5.32 -20.41 -5.03
CA VAL A 167 6.55 -19.84 -5.55
C VAL A 167 7.60 -20.94 -5.66
N ALA A 168 8.25 -21.05 -6.82
CA ALA A 168 9.43 -21.89 -7.00
C ALA A 168 10.69 -21.02 -6.79
N PRO A 169 11.54 -21.31 -5.80
CA PRO A 169 12.73 -20.52 -5.51
C PRO A 169 13.84 -20.77 -6.55
N ARG A 170 14.74 -19.79 -6.73
CA ARG A 170 15.94 -19.93 -7.59
C ARG A 170 16.74 -21.17 -7.18
N GLY A 171 17.16 -21.96 -8.17
CA GLY A 171 17.91 -23.20 -8.00
C GLY A 171 17.04 -24.44 -7.79
N ALA A 172 15.73 -24.29 -7.60
CA ALA A 172 14.81 -25.43 -7.56
C ALA A 172 14.75 -26.12 -8.93
N GLU A 173 14.69 -27.45 -8.91
CA GLU A 173 14.44 -28.26 -10.11
C GLU A 173 12.98 -28.71 -10.10
N VAL A 174 12.29 -28.47 -11.22
CA VAL A 174 10.87 -28.78 -11.38
C VAL A 174 10.64 -29.50 -12.70
N THR A 175 9.92 -30.60 -12.65
CA THR A 175 9.55 -31.37 -13.85
C THR A 175 8.24 -30.84 -14.39
N GLY A 176 8.18 -30.57 -15.70
CA GLY A 176 6.99 -30.02 -16.32
C GLY A 176 7.00 -30.07 -17.84
N THR A 177 5.87 -29.70 -18.44
CA THR A 177 5.71 -29.65 -19.90
C THR A 177 5.52 -28.20 -20.33
N ASP A 178 6.27 -27.71 -21.32
CA ASP A 178 6.03 -26.39 -21.90
C ASP A 178 4.72 -26.40 -22.69
N VAL A 179 3.78 -25.57 -22.28
CA VAL A 179 2.51 -25.32 -22.95
C VAL A 179 2.43 -23.83 -23.29
N ASN A 180 2.79 -23.50 -24.53
CA ASN A 180 2.75 -22.13 -25.07
C ASN A 180 3.52 -21.10 -24.23
N GLY A 181 4.72 -21.48 -23.80
CA GLY A 181 5.60 -20.65 -22.98
C GLY A 181 5.30 -20.70 -21.48
N TRP A 182 4.29 -21.45 -21.04
CA TRP A 182 4.09 -21.75 -19.63
C TRP A 182 4.43 -23.20 -19.36
N VAL A 183 5.39 -23.44 -18.48
CA VAL A 183 5.74 -24.78 -18.04
C VAL A 183 4.72 -25.24 -17.01
N GLN A 184 3.94 -26.26 -17.36
CA GLN A 184 2.98 -26.93 -16.49
C GLN A 184 3.68 -27.97 -15.62
N THR A 185 3.53 -27.86 -14.30
CA THR A 185 4.06 -28.82 -13.31
C THR A 185 2.95 -29.28 -12.37
N ASP A 186 3.23 -30.29 -11.56
CA ASP A 186 2.32 -30.78 -10.51
C ASP A 186 2.06 -29.72 -9.41
N LEU A 187 2.90 -28.69 -9.33
CA LEU A 187 2.82 -27.60 -8.36
C LEU A 187 2.21 -26.31 -8.94
N GLY A 188 1.89 -26.28 -10.23
CA GLY A 188 1.37 -25.11 -10.95
C GLY A 188 2.14 -24.76 -12.23
N TYR A 189 1.84 -23.61 -12.80
CA TYR A 189 2.38 -23.12 -14.08
C TYR A 189 3.32 -21.94 -13.85
N PHE A 190 4.47 -21.93 -14.52
CA PHE A 190 5.38 -20.77 -14.53
C PHE A 190 5.84 -20.40 -15.93
N TRP A 191 6.24 -19.15 -16.14
CA TRP A 191 6.66 -18.70 -17.47
C TRP A 191 8.06 -19.24 -17.79
N HIS A 192 8.20 -19.91 -18.94
CA HIS A 192 9.36 -20.72 -19.31
C HIS A 192 10.70 -19.95 -19.28
N THR A 193 10.71 -18.65 -19.56
CA THR A 193 11.94 -17.82 -19.54
C THR A 193 12.53 -17.59 -18.15
N PHE A 194 11.91 -18.13 -17.10
CA PHE A 194 12.41 -18.06 -15.72
C PHE A 194 13.19 -19.32 -15.31
N ALA A 195 13.32 -20.30 -16.21
CA ALA A 195 14.05 -21.54 -15.95
C ALA A 195 14.80 -22.03 -17.19
N THR A 196 15.90 -22.75 -16.96
CA THR A 196 16.68 -23.39 -18.02
C THR A 196 16.36 -24.89 -18.03
N LYS A 197 16.02 -25.42 -19.21
CA LYS A 197 15.80 -26.87 -19.39
C LYS A 197 17.11 -27.62 -19.19
N VAL A 198 17.10 -28.62 -18.32
CA VAL A 198 18.26 -29.46 -18.01
C VAL A 198 18.26 -30.62 -19.00
N GLU A 199 19.24 -30.64 -19.92
CA GLU A 199 19.42 -31.77 -20.83
C GLU A 199 20.15 -32.91 -20.11
N ASP A 200 19.64 -34.13 -20.26
CA ASP A 200 20.18 -35.32 -19.61
C ASP A 200 21.54 -35.68 -20.24
N GLY A 201 22.64 -35.45 -19.51
CA GLY A 201 23.99 -35.83 -19.98
C GLY A 201 25.20 -34.98 -19.57
N SER A 202 25.08 -33.96 -18.71
CA SER A 202 26.24 -33.19 -18.25
C SER A 202 26.70 -33.60 -16.85
N VAL A 203 27.53 -34.64 -16.77
CA VAL A 203 28.34 -34.98 -15.58
C VAL A 203 29.69 -34.24 -15.59
N ASP A 204 29.92 -33.44 -14.52
CA ASP A 204 31.16 -33.13 -13.75
C ASP A 204 32.44 -32.60 -14.49
N PRO A 205 33.38 -31.83 -13.87
CA PRO A 205 34.03 -32.14 -12.59
C PRO A 205 34.18 -31.00 -11.57
N THR A 206 34.23 -31.41 -10.31
CA THR A 206 34.96 -30.76 -9.20
C THR A 206 36.36 -30.28 -9.61
N PRO A 207 36.77 -29.03 -9.32
CA PRO A 207 38.17 -28.63 -9.34
C PRO A 207 38.81 -28.71 -7.94
N GLU A 208 40.05 -29.24 -7.89
CA GLU A 208 40.97 -29.18 -6.76
C GLU A 208 41.31 -27.74 -6.32
N PRO A 209 41.80 -27.52 -5.07
CA PRO A 209 41.99 -26.19 -4.51
C PRO A 209 43.20 -25.44 -5.11
N PRO A 210 43.10 -24.12 -5.38
CA PRO A 210 44.24 -23.31 -5.78
C PRO A 210 45.06 -22.85 -4.56
N THR A 211 46.37 -22.71 -4.77
CA THR A 211 47.39 -22.16 -3.85
C THR A 211 47.15 -20.68 -3.52
N PRO A 212 47.67 -20.13 -2.40
CA PRO A 212 47.29 -18.80 -1.90
C PRO A 212 47.85 -17.66 -2.78
N PRO A 213 47.09 -16.58 -3.04
CA PRO A 213 47.58 -15.42 -3.79
C PRO A 213 48.26 -14.36 -2.89
N GLU A 214 49.16 -13.60 -3.52
CA GLU A 214 49.83 -12.40 -2.97
C GLU A 214 48.85 -11.27 -2.60
N PRO A 215 49.24 -10.35 -1.69
CA PRO A 215 48.34 -9.33 -1.16
C PRO A 215 47.90 -8.29 -2.23
N PRO A 216 46.61 -7.88 -2.24
CA PRO A 216 46.06 -7.01 -3.28
C PRO A 216 46.45 -5.55 -3.10
N THR A 217 46.63 -4.87 -4.24
CA THR A 217 46.64 -3.41 -4.34
C THR A 217 45.22 -2.86 -4.16
N PRO A 218 45.05 -1.67 -3.56
CA PRO A 218 43.72 -1.14 -3.25
C PRO A 218 42.95 -0.76 -4.53
N PRO A 219 41.64 -1.05 -4.61
CA PRO A 219 40.83 -0.74 -5.78
C PRO A 219 40.60 0.77 -5.91
N THR A 220 40.63 1.24 -7.15
CA THR A 220 40.13 2.57 -7.54
C THR A 220 38.60 2.55 -7.45
N PRO A 221 37.93 3.54 -6.85
CA PRO A 221 36.49 3.50 -6.63
C PRO A 221 35.73 3.55 -7.96
N GLU A 222 34.79 2.61 -8.14
CA GLU A 222 33.76 2.69 -9.18
C GLU A 222 32.89 3.95 -8.99
N PRO A 223 32.44 4.59 -10.08
CA PRO A 223 31.48 5.68 -9.96
C PRO A 223 30.19 5.16 -9.31
N PRO A 224 29.52 5.95 -8.45
CA PRO A 224 28.30 5.49 -7.79
C PRO A 224 27.23 5.15 -8.83
N THR A 225 26.69 3.94 -8.74
CA THR A 225 25.46 3.56 -9.44
C THR A 225 24.37 4.58 -9.12
N ALA A 226 23.66 5.05 -10.14
CA ALA A 226 22.53 5.96 -9.96
C ALA A 226 21.52 5.35 -8.97
N GLU A 227 21.09 6.14 -7.99
CA GLU A 227 20.08 5.70 -7.02
C GLU A 227 18.79 5.29 -7.73
N VAL A 228 18.14 4.25 -7.22
CA VAL A 228 16.85 3.77 -7.72
C VAL A 228 15.71 4.23 -6.83
N ILE A 229 14.51 4.30 -7.39
CA ILE A 229 13.28 4.60 -6.65
C ILE A 229 12.56 3.30 -6.29
N ARG A 230 12.09 3.21 -5.04
CA ARG A 230 11.22 2.15 -4.53
C ARG A 230 10.07 2.72 -3.71
N TYR A 231 9.01 1.94 -3.61
CA TYR A 231 7.80 2.27 -2.87
C TYR A 231 7.56 1.26 -1.78
N VAL A 232 7.09 1.74 -0.65
CA VAL A 232 6.79 0.90 0.52
C VAL A 232 5.50 0.14 0.27
N ASN A 233 5.59 -1.18 0.30
CA ASN A 233 4.48 -2.13 0.25
C ASN A 233 4.70 -3.20 1.32
N PRO A 234 4.32 -2.91 2.58
CA PRO A 234 4.62 -3.80 3.69
C PRO A 234 3.93 -5.15 3.55
N ALA A 235 4.58 -6.22 4.04
CA ALA A 235 4.01 -7.56 3.99
C ALA A 235 2.70 -7.66 4.80
N GLY A 236 1.77 -8.49 4.34
CA GLY A 236 0.53 -8.80 5.07
C GLY A 236 -0.45 -7.61 5.21
N GLY A 237 -0.34 -6.58 4.37
CA GLY A 237 -1.21 -5.40 4.44
C GLY A 237 -0.92 -4.48 5.63
N ALA A 238 0.29 -4.56 6.21
CA ALA A 238 0.68 -3.67 7.29
C ALA A 238 0.74 -2.21 6.80
N GLN A 239 0.37 -1.29 7.69
CA GLN A 239 0.27 0.14 7.34
C GLN A 239 1.62 0.85 7.25
N PHE A 240 2.64 0.27 7.87
CA PHE A 240 3.98 0.85 8.01
C PHE A 240 5.03 -0.25 7.94
N THR A 241 6.24 0.12 7.51
CA THR A 241 7.45 -0.70 7.71
C THR A 241 8.47 0.08 8.54
N GLY A 242 9.27 -0.65 9.32
CA GLY A 242 10.37 -0.08 10.07
C GLY A 242 11.51 0.40 9.18
N VAL A 243 12.18 1.45 9.65
CA VAL A 243 13.44 1.99 9.16
C VAL A 243 14.51 1.72 10.22
N TYR A 244 15.66 1.20 9.79
CA TYR A 244 16.71 0.72 10.68
C TYR A 244 18.04 1.45 10.42
N ALA A 245 18.93 1.47 11.42
CA ALA A 245 20.22 2.15 11.32
C ALA A 245 21.27 1.39 10.49
N GLY A 246 21.02 0.11 10.20
CA GLY A 246 21.84 -0.76 9.38
C GLY A 246 21.01 -1.86 8.70
N PRO A 247 21.62 -2.69 7.84
CA PRO A 247 20.93 -3.75 7.09
C PRO A 247 20.66 -4.99 7.95
N SER A 248 20.05 -4.78 9.11
CA SER A 248 19.56 -5.84 9.99
C SER A 248 18.50 -5.31 10.94
N TYR A 249 17.54 -6.16 11.32
CA TYR A 249 16.52 -5.82 12.32
C TYR A 249 17.13 -5.47 13.71
N GLY A 250 18.32 -5.97 14.01
CA GLY A 250 19.04 -5.71 15.26
C GLY A 250 19.90 -4.44 15.27
N SER A 251 20.01 -3.72 14.14
CA SER A 251 20.87 -2.54 14.01
C SER A 251 20.35 -1.29 14.74
N GLY A 252 19.12 -1.33 15.25
CA GLY A 252 18.46 -0.22 15.91
C GLY A 252 17.35 0.37 15.06
N TYR A 253 16.16 0.50 15.67
CA TYR A 253 14.98 1.10 15.04
C TYR A 253 15.11 2.63 15.03
N LYS A 254 14.90 3.23 13.87
CA LYS A 254 14.97 4.69 13.67
C LYS A 254 13.60 5.34 13.50
N GLY A 255 12.58 4.56 13.14
CA GLY A 255 11.25 5.07 12.82
C GLY A 255 10.54 4.16 11.84
N SER A 256 9.44 4.63 11.30
CA SER A 256 8.63 3.88 10.34
C SER A 256 8.21 4.77 9.18
N VAL A 257 8.09 4.17 8.00
CA VAL A 257 7.53 4.80 6.80
C VAL A 257 6.24 4.10 6.41
N ALA A 258 5.27 4.86 5.91
CA ALA A 258 3.94 4.36 5.61
C ALA A 258 3.88 3.55 4.30
N GLU A 259 2.84 2.73 4.16
CA GLU A 259 2.46 2.13 2.89
C GLU A 259 2.27 3.20 1.80
N GLY A 260 2.85 2.96 0.62
CA GLY A 260 2.90 3.87 -0.52
C GLY A 260 4.00 4.93 -0.45
N TYR A 261 4.77 4.99 0.64
CA TYR A 261 5.86 5.95 0.80
C TYR A 261 6.98 5.71 -0.22
N VAL A 262 7.63 6.78 -0.67
CA VAL A 262 8.68 6.71 -1.68
C VAL A 262 10.07 6.78 -1.06
N LEU A 263 10.98 5.94 -1.53
CA LEU A 263 12.37 5.87 -1.09
C LEU A 263 13.30 5.97 -2.29
N ARG A 264 14.32 6.81 -2.17
CA ARG A 264 15.45 6.88 -3.11
C ARG A 264 16.68 6.27 -2.44
N GLY A 265 17.42 5.45 -3.16
CA GLY A 265 18.61 4.84 -2.61
C GLY A 265 19.14 3.67 -3.42
N ASN A 266 19.86 2.76 -2.77
CA ASN A 266 20.49 1.61 -3.41
C ASN A 266 20.21 0.31 -2.65
N PHE A 267 20.29 -0.81 -3.36
CA PHE A 267 20.27 -2.12 -2.73
C PHE A 267 21.61 -2.41 -2.05
N THR A 268 21.56 -3.07 -0.89
CA THR A 268 22.74 -3.69 -0.31
C THR A 268 23.24 -4.83 -1.20
N ALA A 269 24.51 -5.23 -1.04
CA ALA A 269 25.15 -6.23 -1.89
C ALA A 269 24.43 -7.60 -1.89
N ASP A 270 23.74 -7.94 -0.80
CA ASP A 270 22.94 -9.17 -0.65
C ASP A 270 21.50 -9.03 -1.23
N GLY A 271 21.12 -7.83 -1.67
CA GLY A 271 19.78 -7.51 -2.18
C GLY A 271 18.66 -7.61 -1.14
N GLN A 272 18.96 -7.78 0.15
CA GLN A 272 17.94 -7.96 1.19
C GLN A 272 17.47 -6.63 1.79
N TRP A 273 18.31 -5.59 1.74
CA TRP A 273 18.04 -4.29 2.31
C TRP A 273 18.15 -3.19 1.27
N PHE A 274 17.35 -2.16 1.47
CA PHE A 274 17.36 -0.95 0.68
C PHE A 274 17.88 0.19 1.54
N GLN A 275 19.04 0.74 1.17
CA GLN A 275 19.67 1.86 1.84
C GLN A 275 19.10 3.16 1.26
N ALA A 276 18.18 3.78 1.99
CA ALA A 276 17.56 5.06 1.65
C ALA A 276 18.29 6.21 2.36
N GLY A 277 19.34 6.73 1.74
CA GLY A 277 20.26 7.68 2.37
C GLY A 277 21.29 7.00 3.29
N PRO A 278 22.11 7.78 4.02
CA PRO A 278 23.36 7.27 4.61
C PRO A 278 23.16 6.20 5.69
N THR A 279 22.11 6.34 6.50
CA THR A 279 21.91 5.53 7.72
C THR A 279 20.50 4.96 7.86
N SER A 280 19.72 4.91 6.78
CA SER A 280 18.32 4.43 6.84
C SER A 280 18.14 3.22 5.94
N PHE A 281 17.77 2.09 6.54
CA PHE A 281 17.65 0.82 5.85
C PHE A 281 16.23 0.28 5.99
N VAL A 282 15.65 -0.16 4.86
CA VAL A 282 14.31 -0.74 4.80
C VAL A 282 14.39 -2.14 4.18
N PRO A 283 13.65 -3.14 4.70
CA PRO A 283 13.66 -4.49 4.12
C PRO A 283 13.14 -4.47 2.68
N VAL A 284 13.86 -5.07 1.74
CA VAL A 284 13.46 -5.13 0.32
C VAL A 284 12.16 -5.92 0.14
N ALA A 285 11.89 -6.89 1.02
CA ALA A 285 10.63 -7.63 1.04
C ALA A 285 9.39 -6.74 1.26
N HIS A 286 9.58 -5.51 1.77
CA HIS A 286 8.53 -4.53 2.00
C HIS A 286 8.52 -3.44 0.93
N LEU A 287 9.19 -3.66 -0.20
CA LEU A 287 9.31 -2.69 -1.28
C LEU A 287 8.76 -3.22 -2.59
N THR A 288 8.31 -2.29 -3.42
CA THR A 288 7.91 -2.53 -4.81
C THR A 288 8.47 -1.45 -5.72
N ASP A 289 8.61 -1.76 -6.99
CA ASP A 289 8.87 -0.81 -8.08
C ASP A 289 7.57 -0.42 -8.83
N VAL A 290 6.44 -1.06 -8.49
CA VAL A 290 5.13 -0.73 -9.02
C VAL A 290 4.70 0.63 -8.47
N HIS A 291 4.44 1.55 -9.37
CA HIS A 291 3.97 2.88 -9.03
C HIS A 291 3.08 3.44 -10.12
N TYR A 292 2.33 4.46 -9.75
CA TYR A 292 1.54 5.22 -10.68
C TYR A 292 2.39 6.30 -11.36
N ALA A 293 2.00 6.68 -12.57
CA ALA A 293 2.70 7.70 -13.34
C ALA A 293 2.83 9.02 -12.57
N TYR A 294 4.02 9.62 -12.63
CA TYR A 294 4.27 10.98 -12.18
C TYR A 294 3.61 11.96 -13.14
N THR A 295 2.69 12.76 -12.62
CA THR A 295 1.93 13.73 -13.42
C THR A 295 2.25 15.18 -13.04
N GLY A 296 3.09 15.38 -12.01
CA GLY A 296 3.32 16.69 -11.43
C GLY A 296 2.11 17.22 -10.63
N SER A 297 1.09 16.40 -10.41
CA SER A 297 -0.02 16.73 -9.50
C SER A 297 0.35 16.47 -8.05
N ASN A 298 -0.46 16.97 -7.13
CA ASN A 298 -0.34 16.69 -5.70
C ASN A 298 -0.28 15.18 -5.41
N GLY A 299 0.81 14.74 -4.78
CA GLY A 299 1.11 13.35 -4.44
C GLY A 299 1.66 12.52 -5.61
N ARG A 300 1.91 13.13 -6.77
CA ARG A 300 2.41 12.48 -8.00
C ARG A 300 3.57 13.25 -8.62
N LEU A 301 4.42 13.83 -7.77
CA LEU A 301 5.69 14.43 -8.17
C LEU A 301 6.68 13.33 -8.51
N ASP A 302 7.53 13.58 -9.50
CA ASP A 302 8.66 12.70 -9.81
C ASP A 302 9.68 12.81 -8.66
N PRO A 303 9.95 11.72 -7.92
CA PRO A 303 10.89 11.73 -6.83
C PRO A 303 12.25 12.25 -7.25
N ASN A 304 12.73 12.04 -8.48
CA ASN A 304 14.02 12.53 -8.96
C ASN A 304 14.12 14.06 -9.04
N THR A 305 12.99 14.77 -8.99
CA THR A 305 12.93 16.23 -8.96
C THR A 305 12.90 16.81 -7.54
N LEU A 306 12.81 15.94 -6.53
CA LEU A 306 12.81 16.30 -5.12
C LEU A 306 14.21 16.15 -4.52
N CYS A 307 14.40 16.72 -3.33
CA CYS A 307 15.64 16.64 -2.59
C CYS A 307 15.45 15.91 -1.26
N ASP A 308 16.52 15.26 -0.79
CA ASP A 308 16.58 14.71 0.55
C ASP A 308 16.49 15.84 1.57
N ASN A 309 15.75 15.63 2.65
CA ASN A 309 15.73 16.60 3.74
C ASN A 309 17.09 16.64 4.47
N PRO A 310 17.45 17.77 5.10
CA PRO A 310 18.78 17.97 5.66
C PRO A 310 18.93 17.45 7.08
N ILE A 311 17.92 16.77 7.65
CA ILE A 311 17.93 16.38 9.05
C ILE A 311 18.70 15.07 9.21
N PRO A 312 19.79 15.04 10.01
CA PRO A 312 20.61 13.85 10.16
C PRO A 312 19.81 12.62 10.60
N GLY A 313 20.01 11.52 9.89
CA GLY A 313 19.34 10.26 10.14
C GLY A 313 17.90 10.17 9.64
N GLN A 314 17.38 11.21 8.99
CA GLN A 314 16.02 11.23 8.46
C GLN A 314 15.97 11.53 6.97
N GLU A 315 17.12 11.54 6.29
CA GLU A 315 17.34 12.04 4.91
C GLU A 315 16.45 11.35 3.86
N HIS A 316 15.97 10.13 4.14
CA HIS A 316 15.05 9.36 3.30
C HIS A 316 13.70 10.06 3.04
N GLN A 317 13.38 11.14 3.75
CA GLN A 317 12.17 11.91 3.51
C GLN A 317 12.42 13.02 2.48
N LEU A 318 11.62 13.04 1.42
CA LEU A 318 11.79 13.97 0.32
C LEU A 318 11.05 15.29 0.56
N LEU A 319 11.64 16.36 0.02
CA LEU A 319 11.16 17.73 0.07
C LEU A 319 11.35 18.43 -1.28
N GLN A 320 10.63 19.53 -1.47
CA GLN A 320 11.01 20.51 -2.49
C GLN A 320 12.42 21.04 -2.19
N CYS A 321 13.26 21.13 -3.21
CA CYS A 321 14.67 21.49 -3.02
C CYS A 321 14.85 22.89 -2.38
N ASP A 322 13.95 23.83 -2.66
CA ASP A 322 13.96 25.16 -2.05
C ASP A 322 13.70 25.14 -0.53
N ALA A 323 13.07 24.09 -0.01
CA ALA A 323 12.78 23.93 1.41
C ALA A 323 13.96 23.35 2.21
N VAL A 324 14.98 22.80 1.55
CA VAL A 324 16.12 22.12 2.21
C VAL A 324 16.97 23.09 3.02
N ALA A 325 17.51 24.15 2.40
CA ALA A 325 18.37 25.10 3.11
C ALA A 325 17.64 25.83 4.25
N PRO A 326 16.37 26.26 4.10
CA PRO A 326 15.62 26.83 5.20
C PRO A 326 15.34 25.84 6.34
N LEU A 327 14.99 24.58 6.04
CA LEU A 327 14.81 23.56 7.08
C LEU A 327 16.11 23.26 7.83
N ALA A 328 17.26 23.26 7.15
CA ALA A 328 18.57 23.11 7.78
C ALA A 328 18.86 24.28 8.75
N GLY A 329 18.52 25.51 8.35
CA GLY A 329 18.64 26.70 9.20
C GLY A 329 17.77 26.62 10.45
N LEU A 330 16.50 26.24 10.27
CA LEU A 330 15.56 26.04 11.38
C LEU A 330 16.06 24.97 12.34
N ASN A 331 16.47 23.81 11.82
CA ASN A 331 16.97 22.71 12.63
C ASN A 331 18.21 23.09 13.45
N LYS A 332 19.12 23.88 12.86
CA LYS A 332 20.31 24.38 13.57
C LYS A 332 19.93 25.23 14.79
N GLU A 333 19.00 26.17 14.63
CA GLU A 333 18.53 27.00 15.75
C GLU A 333 17.73 26.18 16.78
N PHE A 334 16.90 25.23 16.32
CA PHE A 334 16.15 24.32 17.18
C PHE A 334 17.10 23.48 18.04
N LYS A 335 18.11 22.86 17.42
CA LYS A 335 19.12 22.05 18.12
C LYS A 335 19.92 22.84 19.14
N ASN A 336 20.28 24.08 18.82
CA ASN A 336 20.95 24.96 19.78
C ASN A 336 20.07 25.26 21.01
N THR A 337 18.76 25.26 20.85
CA THR A 337 17.79 25.57 21.91
C THR A 337 17.42 24.34 22.74
N PHE A 338 17.16 23.20 22.09
CA PHE A 338 16.59 22.01 22.72
C PHE A 338 17.55 20.81 22.82
N GLY A 339 18.76 20.93 22.28
CA GLY A 339 19.82 19.92 22.41
C GLY A 339 19.68 18.70 21.49
N HIS A 340 18.67 18.66 20.61
CA HIS A 340 18.50 17.61 19.61
C HIS A 340 17.98 18.16 18.29
N ASP A 341 18.23 17.45 17.20
CA ASP A 341 17.65 17.76 15.89
C ASP A 341 16.11 17.57 15.89
N LEU A 342 15.42 18.26 14.99
CA LEU A 342 14.00 18.05 14.73
C LEU A 342 13.71 16.58 14.45
N LYS A 343 12.58 16.07 14.96
CA LYS A 343 12.10 14.73 14.62
C LYS A 343 10.97 14.86 13.61
N LEU A 344 11.26 14.50 12.36
CA LEU A 344 10.31 14.45 11.26
C LEU A 344 9.58 13.10 11.30
N GLY A 345 8.26 13.15 11.30
CA GLY A 345 7.40 12.00 11.09
C GLY A 345 7.24 11.67 9.62
N GLU A 346 6.87 12.68 8.82
CA GLU A 346 6.62 12.49 7.39
C GLU A 346 6.67 13.81 6.63
N CYS A 347 7.39 13.87 5.51
CA CYS A 347 7.39 15.01 4.58
C CYS A 347 6.59 14.70 3.31
N TYR A 348 7.23 14.51 2.15
CA TYR A 348 6.51 14.16 0.91
C TYR A 348 5.66 12.90 1.08
N ARG A 349 4.38 13.01 0.73
CA ARG A 349 3.41 11.92 0.78
C ARG A 349 2.84 11.67 -0.61
N THR A 350 2.87 10.42 -1.05
CA THR A 350 2.28 10.04 -2.34
C THR A 350 0.75 10.15 -2.29
N TYR A 351 0.12 10.26 -3.46
CA TYR A 351 -1.34 10.32 -3.57
C TYR A 351 -1.97 9.05 -2.97
N GLU A 352 -1.34 7.90 -3.19
CA GLU A 352 -1.77 6.59 -2.73
C GLU A 352 -1.74 6.53 -1.19
N THR A 353 -0.63 6.96 -0.57
CA THR A 353 -0.57 7.09 0.89
C THR A 353 -1.64 8.06 1.41
N GLN A 354 -1.91 9.15 0.70
CA GLN A 354 -2.97 10.10 1.10
C GLN A 354 -4.39 9.48 1.01
N VAL A 355 -4.67 8.63 0.01
CA VAL A 355 -5.92 7.85 -0.07
C VAL A 355 -6.06 6.95 1.15
N LEU A 356 -5.00 6.21 1.47
CA LEU A 356 -4.96 5.31 2.62
C LEU A 356 -5.17 6.06 3.94
N TYR A 357 -4.52 7.21 4.11
CA TYR A 357 -4.72 8.07 5.28
C TYR A 357 -6.15 8.60 5.35
N LYS A 358 -6.76 8.98 4.22
CA LYS A 358 -8.14 9.45 4.19
C LYS A 358 -9.14 8.38 4.63
N ILE A 359 -8.96 7.15 4.16
CA ILE A 359 -9.78 6.00 4.55
C ILE A 359 -9.68 5.76 6.06
N ARG A 360 -8.46 5.78 6.61
CA ARG A 360 -8.19 5.40 8.00
C ARG A 360 -8.46 6.50 9.03
N ARG A 361 -8.21 7.77 8.64
CA ARG A 361 -8.21 8.92 9.56
C ARG A 361 -9.34 9.91 9.30
N GLY A 362 -10.08 9.75 8.19
CA GLY A 362 -11.26 10.53 7.89
C GLY A 362 -11.00 12.03 7.89
N PHE A 363 -11.61 12.75 8.82
CA PHE A 363 -11.47 14.20 8.97
C PHE A 363 -10.00 14.64 9.12
N TRP A 364 -9.18 13.87 9.84
CA TRP A 364 -7.79 14.22 10.14
C TRP A 364 -6.83 14.11 8.96
N ALA A 365 -7.27 13.52 7.85
CA ALA A 365 -6.52 13.48 6.61
C ALA A 365 -7.17 14.39 5.55
N ALA A 366 -6.34 15.16 4.84
CA ALA A 366 -6.79 15.94 3.69
C ALA A 366 -7.41 15.02 2.62
N THR A 367 -8.32 15.57 1.82
CA THR A 367 -8.81 14.87 0.63
C THR A 367 -7.62 14.57 -0.29
N PRO A 368 -7.49 13.36 -0.85
CA PRO A 368 -6.41 13.04 -1.78
C PRO A 368 -6.28 14.08 -2.89
N GLY A 369 -5.05 14.49 -3.18
CA GLY A 369 -4.76 15.55 -4.14
C GLY A 369 -4.83 16.99 -3.58
N THR A 370 -5.11 17.18 -2.29
CA THR A 370 -5.21 18.52 -1.66
C THR A 370 -4.24 18.73 -0.48
N SER A 371 -3.40 17.76 -0.15
CA SER A 371 -2.49 17.86 1.01
C SER A 371 -1.18 18.54 0.67
N GLN A 372 -0.68 19.46 1.49
CA GLN A 372 0.62 20.09 1.23
C GLN A 372 1.81 19.09 1.29
N HIS A 373 1.66 17.96 1.97
CA HIS A 373 2.60 16.84 1.86
C HIS A 373 2.72 16.30 0.44
N GLY A 374 1.62 16.29 -0.33
CA GLY A 374 1.62 15.87 -1.73
C GLY A 374 2.39 16.84 -2.65
N TRP A 375 2.68 18.05 -2.19
CA TRP A 375 3.54 19.00 -2.90
C TRP A 375 5.00 18.93 -2.43
N ALA A 376 5.33 18.03 -1.50
CA ALA A 376 6.62 18.00 -0.80
C ALA A 376 6.93 19.35 -0.12
N ALA A 377 5.88 20.06 0.29
CA ALA A 377 5.92 21.40 0.87
C ALA A 377 5.51 21.42 2.35
N ALA A 378 5.38 20.26 2.97
CA ALA A 378 5.05 20.13 4.38
C ALA A 378 5.82 18.97 5.02
N CYS A 379 6.08 19.09 6.31
CA CYS A 379 6.52 17.99 7.16
C CYS A 379 5.69 17.98 8.45
N ASP A 380 5.35 16.77 8.89
CA ASP A 380 4.81 16.52 10.22
C ASP A 380 5.97 16.22 11.18
N LEU A 381 5.93 16.77 12.39
CA LEU A 381 6.90 16.48 13.45
C LEU A 381 6.42 15.33 14.34
N SER A 382 7.33 14.46 14.79
CA SER A 382 7.03 13.17 15.45
C SER A 382 7.41 13.12 16.94
N GLU A 383 7.10 14.18 17.68
CA GLU A 383 7.31 14.24 19.13
C GLU A 383 6.00 14.10 19.92
N PRO A 384 6.04 13.55 21.15
CA PRO A 384 4.86 13.43 21.99
C PRO A 384 4.17 14.79 22.21
N GLU A 385 2.84 14.78 22.33
CA GLU A 385 2.05 15.99 22.59
C GLU A 385 2.51 16.74 23.84
N SER A 386 2.97 16.04 24.88
CA SER A 386 3.53 16.66 26.08
C SER A 386 4.80 17.48 25.83
N GLU A 387 5.50 17.24 24.71
CA GLU A 387 6.75 17.92 24.35
C GLU A 387 6.57 18.96 23.24
N LEU A 388 5.68 18.69 22.27
CA LEU A 388 5.49 19.50 21.06
C LEU A 388 4.04 19.98 20.85
N GLY A 389 3.12 19.62 21.74
CA GLY A 389 1.73 20.08 21.68
C GLY A 389 1.58 21.59 21.81
N PHE A 390 0.37 22.08 21.55
CA PHE A 390 0.05 23.50 21.74
C PHE A 390 0.39 23.98 23.16
N GLY A 391 0.94 25.19 23.26
CA GLY A 391 1.35 25.79 24.53
C GLY A 391 2.66 25.26 25.12
N THR A 392 3.26 24.21 24.56
CA THR A 392 4.58 23.72 24.99
C THR A 392 5.69 24.70 24.60
N ALA A 393 6.84 24.62 25.30
CA ALA A 393 8.00 25.44 24.98
C ALA A 393 8.51 25.20 23.55
N LYS A 394 8.48 23.96 23.05
CA LYS A 394 8.93 23.63 21.68
C LYS A 394 7.97 24.19 20.64
N TYR A 395 6.64 24.00 20.80
CA TYR A 395 5.66 24.56 19.87
C TYR A 395 5.75 26.09 19.81
N ASN A 396 5.72 26.77 20.96
CA ASN A 396 5.77 28.23 21.01
C ASN A 396 7.07 28.78 20.42
N TRP A 397 8.19 28.07 20.60
CA TRP A 397 9.45 28.44 19.97
C TRP A 397 9.40 28.26 18.45
N LEU A 398 8.85 27.15 17.94
CA LEU A 398 8.70 26.94 16.51
C LEU A 398 7.77 27.98 15.88
N ASP A 399 6.62 28.27 16.50
CA ASP A 399 5.65 29.26 15.98
C ASP A 399 6.28 30.66 15.86
N ALA A 400 7.13 31.03 16.83
CA ALA A 400 7.82 32.31 16.82
C ALA A 400 9.03 32.37 15.87
N ASN A 401 9.72 31.25 15.60
CA ASN A 401 11.01 31.26 14.90
C ASN A 401 10.99 30.64 13.50
N ALA A 402 10.15 29.62 13.26
CA ALA A 402 10.05 28.95 11.96
C ALA A 402 9.72 29.91 10.79
N PRO A 403 8.88 30.96 10.96
CA PRO A 403 8.56 31.86 9.86
C PRO A 403 9.76 32.60 9.26
N ARG A 404 10.83 32.82 10.04
CA ARG A 404 12.11 33.40 9.54
C ARG A 404 12.79 32.50 8.49
N PHE A 405 12.48 31.22 8.52
CA PHE A 405 12.95 30.20 7.59
C PHE A 405 11.86 29.82 6.56
N GLY A 406 10.77 30.58 6.47
CA GLY A 406 9.68 30.29 5.54
C GLY A 406 8.83 29.07 5.93
N TRP A 407 9.01 28.51 7.12
CA TRP A 407 8.18 27.43 7.66
C TRP A 407 7.13 28.00 8.60
N GLU A 408 5.90 27.51 8.54
CA GLU A 408 4.83 27.96 9.43
C GLU A 408 3.90 26.82 9.84
N ASN A 409 3.32 26.93 11.04
CA ASN A 409 2.10 26.20 11.35
C ASN A 409 0.95 27.02 10.73
N PRO A 410 0.35 26.53 9.62
CA PRO A 410 -0.57 27.33 8.82
C PRO A 410 -1.79 27.71 9.65
N SER A 411 -2.43 28.84 9.34
CA SER A 411 -3.53 29.38 10.16
C SER A 411 -4.68 28.39 10.41
N TRP A 412 -4.92 27.46 9.47
CA TRP A 412 -5.92 26.41 9.61
C TRP A 412 -5.56 25.31 10.62
N ALA A 413 -4.27 25.16 10.90
CA ALA A 413 -3.68 24.14 11.77
C ALA A 413 -3.38 24.63 13.20
N ARG A 414 -3.54 25.93 13.47
CA ARG A 414 -3.23 26.50 14.79
C ARG A 414 -4.25 26.12 15.86
N GLU A 415 -3.89 26.33 17.11
CA GLU A 415 -4.79 26.12 18.25
C GLU A 415 -6.10 26.89 18.05
N GLY A 416 -7.24 26.21 18.23
CA GLY A 416 -8.56 26.79 18.05
C GLY A 416 -9.02 26.97 16.59
N ALA A 417 -8.21 26.59 15.59
CA ALA A 417 -8.60 26.59 14.19
C ALA A 417 -9.51 25.39 13.84
N TYR A 418 -9.99 25.31 12.60
CA TYR A 418 -10.95 24.26 12.22
C TYR A 418 -10.34 22.85 12.22
N LYS A 419 -9.02 22.72 12.06
CA LYS A 419 -8.31 21.45 12.08
C LYS A 419 -6.95 21.61 12.77
N PRO A 420 -6.93 21.71 14.11
CA PRO A 420 -5.70 21.95 14.85
C PRO A 420 -4.71 20.78 14.72
N GLU A 421 -3.51 21.07 14.25
CA GLU A 421 -2.43 20.11 14.02
C GLU A 421 -1.10 20.75 14.44
N TYR A 422 -0.74 20.63 15.72
CA TYR A 422 0.51 21.20 16.26
C TYR A 422 1.77 20.59 15.61
N TRP A 423 1.63 19.39 15.05
CA TRP A 423 2.69 18.66 14.37
C TRP A 423 2.91 19.15 12.93
N HIS A 424 1.95 19.84 12.31
CA HIS A 424 1.96 20.13 10.88
C HIS A 424 2.63 21.46 10.54
N TRP A 425 3.69 21.42 9.74
CA TRP A 425 4.43 22.61 9.33
C TRP A 425 4.59 22.66 7.82
N GLU A 426 4.26 23.80 7.23
CA GLU A 426 4.28 24.05 5.79
C GLU A 426 5.41 25.03 5.43
N PHE A 427 6.06 24.82 4.27
CA PHE A 427 6.97 25.80 3.68
C PHE A 427 6.17 26.81 2.84
N ALA A 428 5.91 27.97 3.43
CA ALA A 428 4.88 28.94 3.04
C ALA A 428 4.99 29.46 1.58
N SER A 429 6.20 29.59 1.04
CA SER A 429 6.40 30.09 -0.34
C SER A 429 5.86 29.12 -1.40
N LEU A 430 5.65 27.85 -1.05
CA LEU A 430 5.09 26.82 -1.92
C LEU A 430 3.60 26.55 -1.64
N THR A 431 3.05 27.12 -0.56
CA THR A 431 1.65 26.92 -0.16
C THR A 431 0.77 28.14 -0.49
N GLN A 432 1.37 29.31 -0.65
CA GLN A 432 0.72 30.49 -1.23
C GLN A 432 0.89 30.55 -2.75
N TYR A 433 -0.09 30.05 -3.50
CA TYR A 433 -0.38 30.46 -4.89
C TYR A 433 0.81 30.56 -5.89
N SER A 434 1.65 29.54 -6.04
CA SER A 434 2.66 29.51 -7.11
C SER A 434 2.09 29.30 -8.54
N LYS A 435 0.76 29.33 -8.73
CA LYS A 435 0.11 29.34 -10.06
C LYS A 435 -0.64 30.64 -10.36
N GLY A 436 -0.15 31.77 -9.87
CA GLY A 436 -0.66 33.10 -10.25
C GLY A 436 0.11 33.79 -11.38
N LEU A 437 1.33 33.37 -11.74
CA LEU A 437 2.20 34.12 -12.65
C LEU A 437 3.02 33.16 -13.51
N GLY A 438 2.58 32.96 -14.76
CA GLY A 438 3.30 32.16 -15.75
C GLY A 438 2.59 31.98 -17.09
N ALA A 439 1.39 32.54 -17.26
CA ALA A 439 0.68 32.49 -18.54
C ALA A 439 -0.16 33.75 -18.80
N LEU A 440 0.44 34.94 -18.65
CA LEU A 440 0.00 36.19 -19.30
C LEU A 440 1.22 37.14 -19.37
N GLY A 441 1.74 37.34 -20.59
CA GLY A 441 2.97 38.06 -20.93
C GLY A 441 3.98 37.05 -21.51
N ASP A 442 4.18 36.93 -22.82
CA ASP A 442 4.17 37.95 -23.88
C ASP A 442 2.94 38.01 -24.81
#